data_AF-A0A7V1VZ45-F1
#
_entry.id   AF-A0A7V1VZ45-F1
#
_cell.length_a   1.000
_cell.length_b   1.000
_cell.length_c   1.000
_cell.angle_alpha   90.00
_cell.angle_beta   90.00
_cell.angle_gamma   90.00
#
_symmetry.space_group_name_H-M   'P 1'
#
loop_
_entity.id
_entity.type
_entity.pdbx_description
1 polymer ?
#
loop_
_entity_poly.entity_id
_entity_poly.type
_entity_poly.pdbx_seq_one_letter_code
_entity_poly.pdbx_strand_id
1 'polypeptide(L)'
;MDLRFAVAALRRWWWLLLTATFAAGTIALVTGRRWPASYEARATVLVHQAPAVGGPSYSDVLASQQLTRTYSQLATADPVLDQVAAALGLPARQVAAMVKAQGRRDTQLIDVIVRGRDPALAARAANEVAEALARHVQEAQRRRQATAAADLSVQMAAVQRDINEAQQRVARLSVRSPSLPEDQRLEQLAQARADLDALRQNLAGLQRRQQDLQLDPVLEQVMVVNPARVPETPVGPSLPFRVLLGGATGLAVALVVVAAATHLDDRVQTGEEAAHHTRLPLLGRVPRLRRTGHDERRGPTNPVELEPFRALLAGLALADPGAAGILLVTSAGEREGRTTMAAGLARAAAAAGRSVLLVDGDLRRPALHLRFALPNQAGLTTLLMTPGLAVEGLLQPVGERLRVLTAGPPTEPAPWPPERLAGTVRDLARAAELVVVDGPSLADGAEAAMLAAQADGVLLVAAAGRTRVPALTAAVDLLAFAGARVRGVVLNRW
;
A
#
# COMPACT_ATOMS: atom_id res chain seq x y z
N MET A 1 12.62 -11.16 14.07
CA MET A 1 11.85 -12.17 13.32
C MET A 1 12.82 -13.14 12.70
N ASP A 2 12.70 -14.43 13.02
CA ASP A 2 13.56 -15.46 12.43
C ASP A 2 13.36 -15.50 10.91
N LEU A 3 14.46 -15.33 10.15
CA LEU A 3 14.44 -15.40 8.68
C LEU A 3 13.81 -16.70 8.16
N ARG A 4 13.93 -17.79 8.93
CA ARG A 4 13.37 -19.10 8.57
C ARG A 4 11.84 -19.10 8.56
N PHE A 5 11.20 -18.40 9.50
CA PHE A 5 9.74 -18.25 9.53
C PHE A 5 9.24 -17.39 8.37
N ALA A 6 9.94 -16.31 8.06
CA ALA A 6 9.61 -15.45 6.92
C ALA A 6 9.68 -16.24 5.59
N VAL A 7 10.70 -17.08 5.41
CA VAL A 7 10.86 -17.91 4.19
C VAL A 7 9.77 -18.99 4.08
N ALA A 8 9.43 -19.66 5.18
CA ALA A 8 8.35 -20.67 5.19
C ALA A 8 6.98 -20.03 4.89
N ALA A 9 6.70 -18.88 5.48
CA ALA A 9 5.51 -18.08 5.20
C ALA A 9 5.44 -17.66 3.72
N LEU A 10 6.54 -17.13 3.19
CA LEU A 10 6.61 -16.70 1.80
C LEU A 10 6.37 -17.88 0.84
N ARG A 11 6.92 -19.06 1.14
CA ARG A 11 6.70 -20.27 0.33
C ARG A 11 5.26 -20.78 0.39
N ARG A 12 4.52 -20.52 1.48
CA ARG A 12 3.11 -20.91 1.61
C ARG A 12 2.17 -19.97 0.87
N TRP A 13 2.49 -18.68 0.83
CA TRP A 13 1.58 -17.62 0.34
C TRP A 13 2.10 -16.86 -0.90
N TRP A 14 3.15 -17.33 -1.57
CA TRP A 14 3.71 -16.70 -2.77
C TRP A 14 2.66 -16.43 -3.87
N TRP A 15 1.66 -17.33 -4.00
CA TRP A 15 0.57 -17.18 -4.94
C TRP A 15 -0.32 -15.97 -4.64
N LEU A 16 -0.54 -15.62 -3.35
CA LEU A 16 -1.28 -14.41 -2.97
C LEU A 16 -0.52 -13.14 -3.35
N LEU A 17 0.81 -13.13 -3.18
CA LEU A 17 1.63 -11.98 -3.56
C LEU A 17 1.54 -11.73 -5.07
N LEU A 18 1.63 -12.79 -5.87
CA LEU A 18 1.51 -12.70 -7.32
C LEU A 18 0.11 -12.30 -7.77
N THR A 19 -0.95 -12.92 -7.25
CA THR A 19 -2.32 -12.60 -7.66
C THR A 19 -2.73 -11.19 -7.25
N ALA A 20 -2.37 -10.74 -6.06
CA ALA A 20 -2.66 -9.38 -5.61
C ALA A 20 -1.91 -8.32 -6.43
N THR A 21 -0.62 -8.54 -6.72
CA THR A 21 0.19 -7.63 -7.55
C THR A 21 -0.37 -7.57 -8.98
N PHE A 22 -0.73 -8.71 -9.56
CA PHE A 22 -1.30 -8.78 -10.91
C PHE A 22 -2.71 -8.18 -10.98
N ALA A 23 -3.56 -8.43 -9.98
CA ALA A 23 -4.88 -7.82 -9.86
C ALA A 23 -4.79 -6.29 -9.71
N ALA A 24 -3.89 -5.79 -8.86
CA ALA A 24 -3.71 -4.34 -8.71
C ALA A 24 -3.14 -3.71 -9.98
N GLY A 25 -2.18 -4.35 -10.65
CA GLY A 25 -1.63 -3.90 -11.92
C GLY A 25 -2.66 -3.86 -13.05
N THR A 26 -3.53 -4.89 -13.15
CA THR A 26 -4.62 -4.94 -14.12
C THR A 26 -5.70 -3.90 -13.83
N ILE A 27 -6.07 -3.69 -12.55
CA ILE A 27 -6.98 -2.60 -12.14
C ILE A 27 -6.37 -1.24 -12.51
N ALA A 28 -5.09 -1.01 -12.27
CA ALA A 28 -4.39 0.23 -12.65
C ALA A 28 -4.36 0.44 -14.17
N LEU A 29 -4.22 -0.63 -14.96
CA LEU A 29 -4.31 -0.61 -16.42
C LEU A 29 -5.72 -0.22 -16.90
N VAL A 30 -6.74 -0.87 -16.36
CA VAL A 30 -8.15 -0.65 -16.76
C VAL A 30 -8.63 0.73 -16.36
N THR A 31 -8.35 1.16 -15.12
CA THR A 31 -8.69 2.50 -14.64
C THR A 31 -7.85 3.56 -15.36
N GLY A 32 -6.55 3.32 -15.57
CA GLY A 32 -5.67 4.22 -16.31
C GLY A 32 -6.12 4.51 -17.74
N ARG A 33 -6.76 3.54 -18.42
CA ARG A 33 -7.39 3.72 -19.74
C ARG A 33 -8.70 4.51 -19.70
N ARG A 34 -9.42 4.50 -18.58
CA ARG A 34 -10.69 5.24 -18.40
C ARG A 34 -10.48 6.68 -17.95
N TRP A 35 -9.30 7.03 -17.45
CA TRP A 35 -9.01 8.41 -17.05
C TRP A 35 -8.87 9.29 -18.28
N PRO A 36 -9.61 10.41 -18.37
CA PRO A 36 -9.60 11.25 -19.56
C PRO A 36 -8.20 11.80 -19.81
N ALA A 37 -7.73 11.62 -21.04
CA ALA A 37 -6.53 12.25 -21.53
C ALA A 37 -6.69 13.78 -21.45
N SER A 38 -5.72 14.45 -20.86
CA SER A 38 -5.61 15.91 -20.89
C SER A 38 -4.55 16.28 -21.91
N TYR A 39 -4.84 17.23 -22.77
CA TYR A 39 -3.95 17.70 -23.82
C TYR A 39 -3.51 19.12 -23.49
N GLU A 40 -2.24 19.44 -23.71
CA GLU A 40 -1.68 20.77 -23.52
C GLU A 40 -1.31 21.36 -24.88
N ALA A 41 -1.88 22.52 -25.20
CA ALA A 41 -1.50 23.32 -26.36
C ALA A 41 -0.80 24.60 -25.89
N ARG A 42 0.21 25.06 -26.63
CA ARG A 42 1.02 26.22 -26.27
C ARG A 42 1.15 27.19 -27.44
N ALA A 43 0.72 28.42 -27.25
CA ALA A 43 1.03 29.55 -28.13
C ALA A 43 2.06 30.45 -27.45
N THR A 44 3.03 30.97 -28.21
CA THR A 44 4.06 31.88 -27.68
C THR A 44 3.90 33.26 -28.31
N VAL A 45 3.84 34.27 -27.44
CA VAL A 45 3.65 35.68 -27.78
C VAL A 45 4.90 36.46 -27.36
N LEU A 46 5.35 37.38 -28.20
CA LEU A 46 6.45 38.31 -27.92
C LEU A 46 5.88 39.68 -27.58
N VAL A 47 6.37 40.26 -26.48
CA VAL A 47 6.07 41.64 -26.09
C VAL A 47 7.29 42.50 -26.38
N HIS A 48 7.25 43.22 -27.50
CA HIS A 48 8.30 44.14 -27.90
C HIS A 48 8.07 45.53 -27.29
N GLN A 49 9.14 46.19 -26.86
CA GLN A 49 9.16 47.63 -26.59
C GLN A 49 10.18 48.30 -27.48
N ALA A 50 9.88 49.51 -27.95
CA ALA A 50 10.83 50.32 -28.71
C ALA A 50 12.15 50.48 -27.90
N PRO A 51 13.33 50.29 -28.50
CA PRO A 51 14.59 50.43 -27.79
C PRO A 51 14.75 51.85 -27.22
N ALA A 52 15.15 51.95 -25.95
CA ALA A 52 15.58 53.23 -25.40
C ALA A 52 16.83 53.73 -26.16
N VAL A 53 16.83 55.02 -26.52
CA VAL A 53 17.98 55.65 -27.18
C VAL A 53 19.17 55.64 -26.21
N GLY A 54 20.16 54.76 -26.44
CA GLY A 54 21.36 54.67 -25.59
C GLY A 54 21.95 53.26 -25.36
N GLY A 55 21.30 52.19 -25.83
CA GLY A 55 21.77 50.80 -25.65
C GLY A 55 21.17 50.12 -24.40
N PRO A 56 21.24 48.78 -24.30
CA PRO A 56 20.52 48.01 -23.28
C PRO A 56 21.06 48.30 -21.88
N SER A 57 20.24 48.96 -21.07
CA SER A 57 20.52 49.28 -19.67
C SER A 57 19.93 48.22 -18.73
N TYR A 58 20.44 48.09 -17.50
CA TYR A 58 19.89 47.18 -16.48
C TYR A 58 18.39 47.45 -16.18
N SER A 59 17.96 48.69 -16.33
CA SER A 59 16.55 49.11 -16.29
C SER A 59 15.67 48.41 -17.33
N ASP A 60 16.21 48.11 -18.51
CA ASP A 60 15.46 47.55 -19.64
C ASP A 60 15.16 46.07 -19.41
N VAL A 61 16.07 45.37 -18.71
CA VAL A 61 15.84 43.98 -18.28
C VAL A 61 14.74 43.93 -17.22
N LEU A 62 14.78 44.81 -16.22
CA LEU A 62 13.73 44.92 -15.20
C LEU A 62 12.36 45.31 -15.80
N ALA A 63 12.34 46.25 -16.73
CA ALA A 63 11.15 46.64 -17.47
C ALA A 63 10.58 45.46 -18.27
N SER A 64 11.42 44.72 -19.01
CA SER A 64 11.00 43.54 -19.76
C SER A 64 10.38 42.44 -18.88
N GLN A 65 10.90 42.24 -17.66
CA GLN A 65 10.34 41.29 -16.69
C GLN A 65 8.99 41.76 -16.12
N GLN A 66 8.86 43.06 -15.83
CA GLN A 66 7.59 43.64 -15.35
C GLN A 66 6.50 43.55 -16.41
N LEU A 67 6.81 43.82 -17.68
CA LEU A 67 5.85 43.73 -18.78
C LEU A 67 5.39 42.30 -19.01
N THR A 68 6.32 41.37 -19.08
CA THR A 68 6.00 39.95 -19.29
C THR A 68 5.04 39.46 -18.19
N ARG A 69 5.24 39.92 -16.94
CA ARG A 69 4.32 39.64 -15.83
C ARG A 69 2.96 40.31 -16.01
N THR A 70 2.93 41.62 -16.28
CA THR A 70 1.69 42.39 -16.48
C THR A 70 0.85 41.82 -17.63
N TYR A 71 1.47 41.56 -18.78
CA TYR A 71 0.80 41.00 -19.95
C TYR A 71 0.39 39.54 -19.76
N SER A 72 1.16 38.74 -19.01
CA SER A 72 0.72 37.38 -18.66
C SER A 72 -0.52 37.38 -17.77
N GLN A 73 -0.63 38.32 -16.83
CA GLN A 73 -1.84 38.47 -16.00
C GLN A 73 -3.02 38.96 -16.83
N LEU A 74 -2.78 39.91 -17.75
CA LEU A 74 -3.80 40.43 -18.66
C LEU A 74 -4.35 39.35 -19.60
N ALA A 75 -3.52 38.42 -20.07
CA ALA A 75 -3.93 37.28 -20.90
C ALA A 75 -4.93 36.34 -20.17
N THR A 76 -4.93 36.36 -18.84
CA THR A 76 -5.85 35.59 -17.98
C THR A 76 -6.93 36.46 -17.33
N ALA A 77 -7.05 37.73 -17.72
CA ALA A 77 -8.03 38.64 -17.16
C ALA A 77 -9.37 38.56 -17.90
N ASP A 78 -10.47 38.87 -17.20
CA ASP A 78 -11.84 38.78 -17.72
C ASP A 78 -12.05 39.46 -19.08
N PRO A 79 -11.52 40.68 -19.36
CA PRO A 79 -11.75 41.33 -20.66
C PRO A 79 -11.21 40.56 -21.87
N VAL A 80 -10.12 39.82 -21.69
CA VAL A 80 -9.52 38.99 -22.75
C VAL A 80 -10.24 37.64 -22.80
N LEU A 81 -10.53 37.04 -21.64
CA LEU A 81 -11.18 35.74 -21.57
C LEU A 81 -12.64 35.78 -22.05
N ASP A 82 -13.36 36.88 -21.84
CA ASP A 82 -14.74 37.07 -22.32
C ASP A 82 -14.80 37.15 -23.85
N GLN A 83 -13.82 37.82 -24.47
CA GLN A 83 -13.70 37.86 -25.94
C GLN A 83 -13.42 36.47 -26.52
N VAL A 84 -12.52 35.72 -25.88
CA VAL A 84 -12.19 34.34 -26.26
C VAL A 84 -13.38 33.40 -26.06
N ALA A 85 -14.10 33.56 -24.95
CA ALA A 85 -15.31 32.80 -24.63
C ALA A 85 -16.40 33.01 -25.70
N ALA A 86 -16.61 34.26 -26.13
CA ALA A 86 -17.53 34.60 -27.21
C ALA A 86 -17.09 33.99 -28.56
N ALA A 87 -15.79 34.03 -28.89
CA ALA A 87 -15.26 33.46 -30.13
C ALA A 87 -15.36 31.93 -30.18
N LEU A 88 -15.17 31.25 -29.04
CA LEU A 88 -15.20 29.79 -28.95
C LEU A 88 -16.59 29.21 -28.64
N GLY A 89 -17.58 30.05 -28.34
CA GLY A 89 -18.91 29.61 -27.91
C GLY A 89 -18.91 28.87 -26.57
N LEU A 90 -17.98 29.22 -25.66
CA LEU A 90 -17.81 28.59 -24.34
C LEU A 90 -18.11 29.57 -23.22
N PRO A 91 -18.53 29.11 -22.02
CA PRO A 91 -18.65 29.97 -20.87
C PRO A 91 -17.28 30.47 -20.38
N ALA A 92 -17.17 31.77 -20.05
CA ALA A 92 -15.91 32.40 -19.64
C ALA A 92 -15.22 31.69 -18.46
N ARG A 93 -15.99 31.16 -17.50
CA ARG A 93 -15.45 30.35 -16.38
C ARG A 93 -14.72 29.09 -16.84
N GLN A 94 -15.20 28.44 -17.90
CA GLN A 94 -14.56 27.25 -18.45
C GLN A 94 -13.27 27.61 -19.16
N VAL A 95 -13.24 28.72 -19.91
CA VAL A 95 -12.02 29.22 -20.56
C VAL A 95 -10.98 29.61 -19.51
N ALA A 96 -11.37 30.33 -18.47
CA ALA A 96 -10.50 30.71 -17.36
C ALA A 96 -9.85 29.51 -16.66
N ALA A 97 -10.59 28.41 -16.49
CA ALA A 97 -10.06 27.18 -15.89
C ALA A 97 -9.08 26.42 -16.81
N MET A 98 -9.16 26.63 -18.12
CA MET A 98 -8.35 25.95 -19.12
C MET A 98 -7.05 26.70 -19.46
N VAL A 99 -7.05 28.03 -19.32
CA VAL A 99 -5.96 28.92 -19.77
C VAL A 99 -5.01 29.25 -18.63
N LYS A 100 -3.70 29.16 -18.90
CA LYS A 100 -2.64 29.64 -18.04
C LYS A 100 -1.62 30.40 -18.89
N ALA A 101 -1.36 31.65 -18.56
CA ALA A 101 -0.27 32.41 -19.18
C ALA A 101 0.91 32.53 -18.21
N GLN A 102 2.13 32.35 -18.72
CA GLN A 102 3.34 32.52 -17.94
C GLN A 102 4.45 33.16 -18.77
N GLY A 103 5.12 34.15 -18.19
CA GLY A 103 6.34 34.71 -18.76
C GLY A 103 7.50 33.72 -18.70
N ARG A 104 8.30 33.65 -19.76
CA ARG A 104 9.55 32.89 -19.76
C ARG A 104 10.66 33.78 -19.16
N ARG A 105 11.36 33.23 -18.16
CA ARG A 105 12.40 33.97 -17.40
C ARG A 105 13.43 34.57 -18.35
N ASP A 106 13.80 35.82 -18.07
CA ASP A 106 14.83 36.58 -18.81
C ASP A 106 14.55 36.72 -20.31
N THR A 107 13.27 36.68 -20.71
CA THR A 107 12.84 36.88 -22.10
C THR A 107 11.59 37.75 -22.17
N GLN A 108 11.33 38.33 -23.34
CA GLN A 108 10.09 39.04 -23.69
C GLN A 108 8.98 38.10 -24.18
N LEU A 109 9.11 36.79 -23.91
CA LEU A 109 8.19 35.77 -24.39
C LEU A 109 7.19 35.37 -23.31
N ILE A 110 5.91 35.28 -23.70
CA ILE A 110 4.81 34.79 -22.88
C ILE A 110 4.30 33.50 -23.51
N ASP A 111 4.28 32.43 -22.72
CA ASP A 111 3.67 31.17 -23.10
C ASP A 111 2.22 31.14 -22.61
N VAL A 112 1.28 31.09 -23.55
CA VAL A 112 -0.14 30.85 -23.32
C VAL A 112 -0.38 29.36 -23.43
N ILE A 113 -0.67 28.72 -22.30
CA ILE A 113 -0.84 27.28 -22.15
C ILE A 113 -2.31 26.99 -21.92
N VAL A 114 -2.92 26.19 -22.78
CA VAL A 114 -4.32 25.76 -22.64
C VAL A 114 -4.39 24.25 -22.47
N ARG A 115 -5.10 23.81 -21.42
CA ARG A 115 -5.32 22.40 -21.12
C ARG A 115 -6.77 22.00 -21.33
N GLY A 116 -7.00 20.94 -22.10
CA GLY A 116 -8.35 20.49 -22.44
C GLY A 116 -8.43 19.02 -22.80
N ARG A 117 -9.65 18.48 -22.87
CA ARG A 117 -9.91 17.10 -23.31
C ARG A 117 -9.86 16.94 -24.82
N ASP A 118 -10.20 18.01 -25.55
CA ASP A 118 -10.15 18.06 -27.01
C ASP A 118 -8.86 18.80 -27.43
N PRO A 119 -7.93 18.12 -28.14
CA PRO A 119 -6.67 18.72 -28.57
C PRO A 119 -6.88 19.85 -29.60
N ALA A 120 -7.90 19.76 -30.45
CA ALA A 120 -8.20 20.78 -31.45
C ALA A 120 -8.83 22.02 -30.81
N LEU A 121 -9.64 21.84 -29.77
CA LEU A 121 -10.19 22.95 -28.99
C LEU A 121 -9.09 23.66 -28.19
N ALA A 122 -8.17 22.90 -27.56
CA ALA A 122 -7.06 23.48 -26.80
C ALA A 122 -6.13 24.34 -27.68
N ALA A 123 -5.79 23.87 -28.88
CA ALA A 123 -4.97 24.64 -29.82
C ALA A 123 -5.67 25.91 -30.31
N ARG A 124 -6.96 25.81 -30.67
CA ARG A 124 -7.77 26.98 -31.06
C ARG A 124 -7.85 28.00 -29.93
N ALA A 125 -8.15 27.56 -28.72
CA ALA A 125 -8.24 28.44 -27.56
C ALA A 125 -6.91 29.13 -27.23
N ALA A 126 -5.77 28.43 -27.34
CA ALA A 126 -4.46 29.05 -27.12
C ALA A 126 -4.14 30.15 -28.15
N ASN A 127 -4.50 29.92 -29.43
CA ASN A 127 -4.36 30.92 -30.49
C ASN A 127 -5.29 32.11 -30.29
N GLU A 128 -6.55 31.86 -29.96
CA GLU A 128 -7.54 32.93 -29.71
C GLU A 128 -7.14 33.82 -28.52
N VAL A 129 -6.61 33.25 -27.45
CA VAL A 129 -6.10 34.05 -26.31
C VAL A 129 -4.91 34.92 -26.73
N ALA A 130 -3.98 34.38 -27.53
CA ALA A 130 -2.84 35.12 -28.03
C ALA A 130 -3.27 36.30 -28.93
N GLU A 131 -4.25 36.08 -29.80
CA GLU A 131 -4.81 37.10 -30.69
C GLU A 131 -5.69 38.12 -29.94
N ALA A 132 -6.49 37.68 -28.98
CA ALA A 132 -7.31 38.56 -28.15
C ALA A 132 -6.45 39.49 -27.29
N LEU A 133 -5.34 38.98 -26.72
CA LEU A 133 -4.36 39.81 -26.03
C LEU A 133 -3.75 40.85 -26.97
N ALA A 134 -3.31 40.45 -28.17
CA ALA A 134 -2.75 41.38 -29.15
C ALA A 134 -3.74 42.49 -29.54
N ARG A 135 -5.00 42.13 -29.80
CA ARG A 135 -6.09 43.09 -30.10
C ARG A 135 -6.34 44.05 -28.93
N HIS A 136 -6.43 43.54 -27.71
CA HIS A 136 -6.69 44.35 -26.53
C HIS A 136 -5.57 45.38 -26.27
N VAL A 137 -4.32 45.00 -26.45
CA VAL A 137 -3.18 45.91 -26.31
C VAL A 137 -3.17 46.97 -27.41
N GLN A 138 -3.42 46.58 -28.67
CA GLN A 138 -3.52 47.53 -29.78
C GLN A 138 -4.65 48.54 -29.58
N GLU A 139 -5.83 48.10 -29.11
CA GLU A 139 -6.95 49.00 -28.82
C GLU A 139 -6.64 49.96 -27.67
N ALA A 140 -6.04 49.47 -26.58
CA ALA A 140 -5.64 50.30 -25.45
C ALA A 140 -4.63 51.38 -25.87
N GLN A 141 -3.69 51.03 -26.75
CA GLN A 141 -2.70 51.97 -27.28
C GLN A 141 -3.33 53.01 -28.21
N ARG A 142 -4.18 52.60 -29.14
CA ARG A 142 -4.91 53.52 -30.03
C ARG A 142 -5.72 54.52 -29.21
N ARG A 143 -6.37 54.07 -28.13
CA ARG A 143 -7.09 54.96 -27.20
C ARG A 143 -6.15 55.94 -26.50
N ARG A 144 -5.03 55.48 -25.94
CA ARG A 144 -4.03 56.35 -25.28
C ARG A 144 -3.46 57.39 -26.25
N GLN A 145 -3.12 56.99 -27.48
CA GLN A 145 -2.64 57.89 -28.52
C GLN A 145 -3.72 58.91 -28.91
N ALA A 146 -4.97 58.48 -29.09
CA ALA A 146 -6.07 59.39 -29.39
C ALA A 146 -6.29 60.42 -28.28
N THR A 147 -6.24 60.01 -27.00
CA THR A 147 -6.33 60.93 -25.86
C THR A 147 -5.15 61.90 -25.81
N ALA A 148 -3.90 61.41 -25.95
CA ALA A 148 -2.72 62.27 -25.95
C ALA A 148 -2.73 63.27 -27.12
N ALA A 149 -3.18 62.85 -28.29
CA ALA A 149 -3.35 63.73 -29.44
C ALA A 149 -4.47 64.77 -29.22
N ALA A 150 -5.57 64.37 -28.58
CA ALA A 150 -6.65 65.27 -28.21
C ALA A 150 -6.17 66.32 -27.20
N ASP A 151 -5.50 65.91 -26.13
CA ASP A 151 -4.95 66.81 -25.11
C ASP A 151 -3.95 67.80 -25.70
N LEU A 152 -3.07 67.32 -26.58
CA LEU A 152 -2.10 68.17 -27.28
C LEU A 152 -2.79 69.19 -28.20
N SER A 153 -3.85 68.77 -28.91
CA SER A 153 -4.60 69.68 -29.77
C SER A 153 -5.33 70.78 -28.96
N VAL A 154 -5.84 70.46 -27.77
CA VAL A 154 -6.41 71.44 -26.83
C VAL A 154 -5.35 72.43 -26.34
N GLN A 155 -4.15 71.95 -25.98
CA GLN A 155 -3.03 72.82 -25.57
C GLN A 155 -2.59 73.75 -26.71
N MET A 156 -2.48 73.23 -27.93
CA MET A 156 -2.14 74.03 -29.11
C MET A 156 -3.20 75.12 -29.36
N ALA A 157 -4.49 74.79 -29.22
CA ALA A 157 -5.56 75.77 -29.36
C ALA A 157 -5.55 76.84 -28.25
N ALA A 158 -5.16 76.49 -27.01
CA ALA A 158 -4.99 77.45 -25.93
C ALA A 158 -3.82 78.41 -26.21
N VAL A 159 -2.63 77.88 -26.52
CA VAL A 159 -1.46 78.71 -26.86
C VAL A 159 -1.73 79.58 -28.09
N GLN A 160 -2.47 79.08 -29.08
CA GLN A 160 -2.83 79.88 -30.26
C GLN A 160 -3.74 81.06 -29.91
N ARG A 161 -4.67 80.89 -28.95
CA ARG A 161 -5.49 82.00 -28.45
C ARG A 161 -4.63 83.03 -27.73
N ASP A 162 -3.72 82.60 -26.87
CA ASP A 162 -2.80 83.49 -26.14
C ASP A 162 -1.90 84.29 -27.09
N ILE A 163 -1.44 83.66 -28.19
CA ILE A 163 -0.68 84.35 -29.25
C ILE A 163 -1.52 85.45 -29.88
N ASN A 164 -2.78 85.18 -30.24
CA ASN A 164 -3.65 86.17 -30.86
C ASN A 164 -3.90 87.36 -29.92
N GLU A 165 -4.10 87.12 -28.63
CA GLU A 165 -4.26 88.16 -27.62
C GLU A 165 -2.97 88.99 -27.44
N ALA A 166 -1.81 88.32 -27.37
CA ALA A 166 -0.51 88.99 -27.28
C ALA A 166 -0.24 89.86 -28.51
N GLN A 167 -0.58 89.40 -29.72
CA GLN A 167 -0.49 90.18 -30.96
C GLN A 167 -1.35 91.45 -30.90
N GLN A 168 -2.58 91.34 -30.39
CA GLN A 168 -3.45 92.51 -30.19
C GLN A 168 -2.88 93.48 -29.16
N ARG A 169 -2.27 93.00 -28.06
CA ARG A 169 -1.59 93.86 -27.08
C ARG A 169 -0.43 94.63 -27.71
N VAL A 170 0.43 93.94 -28.47
CA VAL A 170 1.53 94.57 -29.21
C VAL A 170 1.00 95.62 -30.19
N ALA A 171 -0.07 95.31 -30.95
CA ALA A 171 -0.68 96.25 -31.87
C ALA A 171 -1.24 97.51 -31.16
N ARG A 172 -1.95 97.34 -30.04
CA ARG A 172 -2.48 98.47 -29.24
C ARG A 172 -1.38 99.36 -28.68
N LEU A 173 -0.28 98.79 -28.17
CA LEU A 173 0.86 99.54 -27.63
C LEU A 173 1.72 100.21 -28.70
N SER A 174 1.65 99.72 -29.95
CA SER A 174 2.38 100.30 -31.08
C SER A 174 1.76 101.60 -31.62
N VAL A 175 0.44 101.79 -31.45
CA VAL A 175 -0.26 103.02 -31.85
C VAL A 175 -0.01 104.14 -30.82
N ARG A 176 0.31 105.35 -31.28
CA ARG A 176 0.64 106.50 -30.42
C ARG A 176 -0.61 106.95 -29.63
N SER A 177 -0.68 106.57 -28.35
CA SER A 177 -1.75 106.96 -27.43
C SER A 177 -1.35 108.18 -26.58
N PRO A 178 -2.21 109.19 -26.35
CA PRO A 178 -1.84 110.42 -25.64
C PRO A 178 -1.61 110.28 -24.12
N SER A 179 -1.88 109.10 -23.54
CA SER A 179 -2.08 108.93 -22.10
C SER A 179 -0.92 108.28 -21.32
N LEU A 180 0.18 107.90 -21.96
CA LEU A 180 1.33 107.23 -21.31
C LEU A 180 2.66 107.93 -21.64
N PRO A 181 3.58 108.09 -20.66
CA PRO A 181 4.96 108.53 -20.93
C PRO A 181 5.68 107.61 -21.93
N GLU A 182 6.49 108.19 -22.82
CA GLU A 182 7.09 107.48 -23.97
C GLU A 182 8.02 106.33 -23.55
N ASP A 183 8.77 106.51 -22.46
CA ASP A 183 9.72 105.52 -21.91
C ASP A 183 9.01 104.26 -21.39
N GLN A 184 7.92 104.43 -20.63
CA GLN A 184 7.14 103.31 -20.09
C GLN A 184 6.45 102.49 -21.18
N ARG A 185 6.05 103.13 -22.28
CA ARG A 185 5.44 102.45 -23.43
C ARG A 185 6.45 101.58 -24.17
N LEU A 186 7.69 102.06 -24.34
CA LEU A 186 8.76 101.31 -25.01
C LEU A 186 9.12 100.05 -24.21
N GLU A 187 9.17 100.16 -22.88
CA GLU A 187 9.41 99.03 -21.99
C GLU A 187 8.28 97.99 -22.06
N GLN A 188 7.02 98.42 -21.96
CA GLN A 188 5.85 97.52 -22.09
C GLN A 188 5.76 96.87 -23.48
N LEU A 189 6.14 97.57 -24.54
CA LEU A 189 6.19 97.03 -25.90
C LEU A 189 7.28 95.97 -26.05
N ALA A 190 8.46 96.21 -25.47
CA ALA A 190 9.56 95.25 -25.47
C ALA A 190 9.17 93.96 -24.74
N GLN A 191 8.52 94.08 -23.57
CA GLN A 191 8.02 92.93 -22.81
C GLN A 191 6.95 92.16 -23.59
N ALA A 192 5.96 92.85 -24.17
CA ALA A 192 4.90 92.20 -24.96
C ALA A 192 5.43 91.47 -26.21
N ARG A 193 6.53 91.95 -26.81
CA ARG A 193 7.21 91.25 -27.92
C ARG A 193 7.95 90.00 -27.46
N ALA A 194 8.65 90.06 -26.32
CA ALA A 194 9.32 88.90 -25.75
C ALA A 194 8.32 87.78 -25.40
N ASP A 195 7.17 88.14 -24.82
CA ASP A 195 6.10 87.20 -24.51
C ASP A 195 5.55 86.52 -25.78
N LEU A 196 5.34 87.29 -26.85
CA LEU A 196 4.87 86.77 -28.14
C LEU A 196 5.84 85.73 -28.72
N ASP A 197 7.13 86.02 -28.69
CA ASP A 197 8.14 85.12 -29.25
C ASP A 197 8.30 83.85 -28.39
N ALA A 198 8.16 83.96 -27.07
CA ALA A 198 8.11 82.80 -26.18
C ALA A 198 6.90 81.88 -26.49
N LEU A 199 5.71 82.45 -26.70
CA LEU A 199 4.52 81.68 -27.08
C LEU A 199 4.67 80.99 -28.45
N ARG A 200 5.30 81.65 -29.42
CA ARG A 200 5.59 81.05 -30.75
C ARG A 200 6.56 79.87 -30.65
N GLN A 201 7.61 80.00 -29.83
CA GLN A 201 8.55 78.90 -29.58
C GLN A 201 7.86 77.71 -28.89
N ASN A 202 6.96 77.98 -27.94
CA ASN A 202 6.16 76.93 -27.29
C ASN A 202 5.27 76.20 -28.31
N LEU A 203 4.56 76.93 -29.18
CA LEU A 203 3.74 76.33 -30.22
C LEU A 203 4.57 75.44 -31.17
N ALA A 204 5.73 75.92 -31.62
CA ALA A 204 6.63 75.12 -32.45
C ALA A 204 7.10 73.84 -31.74
N GLY A 205 7.34 73.92 -30.42
CA GLY A 205 7.66 72.76 -29.59
C GLY A 205 6.50 71.77 -29.43
N LEU A 206 5.26 72.26 -29.34
CA LEU A 206 4.06 71.42 -29.31
C LEU A 206 3.81 70.73 -30.67
N GLN A 207 4.03 71.44 -31.78
CA GLN A 207 3.92 70.90 -33.13
C GLN A 207 4.93 69.76 -33.39
N ARG A 208 6.18 69.90 -32.93
CA ARG A 208 7.16 68.81 -33.02
C ARG A 208 6.72 67.57 -32.25
N ARG A 209 6.25 67.75 -31.01
CA ARG A 209 5.69 66.64 -30.21
C ARG A 209 4.50 65.96 -30.89
N GLN A 210 3.67 66.71 -31.62
CA GLN A 210 2.55 66.15 -32.38
C GLN A 210 3.06 65.28 -33.55
N GLN A 211 4.08 65.74 -34.28
CA GLN A 211 4.70 64.97 -35.35
C GLN A 211 5.38 63.70 -34.82
N ASP A 212 6.08 63.80 -33.69
CA ASP A 212 6.74 62.65 -33.05
C ASP A 212 5.72 61.56 -32.66
N LEU A 213 4.54 61.95 -32.14
CA LEU A 213 3.45 61.01 -31.83
C LEU A 213 2.83 60.33 -33.07
N GLN A 214 2.95 60.93 -34.25
CA GLN A 214 2.45 60.36 -35.52
C GLN A 214 3.48 59.45 -36.20
N LEU A 215 4.77 59.73 -36.02
CA LEU A 215 5.87 59.03 -36.70
C LEU A 215 6.31 57.75 -35.98
N ASP A 216 6.08 57.65 -34.67
CA ASP A 216 6.44 56.46 -33.88
C ASP A 216 5.18 55.73 -33.35
N PRO A 217 4.47 55.00 -34.23
CA PRO A 217 3.11 54.55 -33.93
C PRO A 217 3.04 53.43 -32.88
N VAL A 218 4.14 52.81 -32.41
CA VAL A 218 4.00 51.68 -31.48
C VAL A 218 5.12 51.54 -30.45
N LEU A 219 4.86 52.08 -29.25
CA LEU A 219 5.75 51.96 -28.10
C LEU A 219 5.81 50.53 -27.52
N GLU A 220 4.73 49.72 -27.69
CA GLU A 220 4.71 48.32 -27.23
C GLU A 220 3.95 47.41 -28.22
N GLN A 221 4.57 46.37 -28.79
CA GLN A 221 3.88 45.45 -29.71
C GLN A 221 3.75 44.07 -29.09
N VAL A 222 2.54 43.51 -29.15
CA VAL A 222 2.29 42.11 -28.81
C VAL A 222 2.13 41.34 -30.12
N MET A 223 3.08 40.48 -30.45
CA MET A 223 3.09 39.68 -31.68
C MET A 223 3.09 38.19 -31.37
N VAL A 224 2.28 37.42 -32.10
CA VAL A 224 2.29 35.96 -31.99
C VAL A 224 3.48 35.41 -32.77
N VAL A 225 4.46 34.84 -32.06
CA VAL A 225 5.70 34.32 -32.68
C VAL A 225 5.55 32.85 -33.05
N ASN A 226 4.87 32.07 -32.20
CA ASN A 226 4.63 30.66 -32.46
C ASN A 226 3.17 30.31 -32.14
N PRO A 227 2.32 30.07 -33.15
CA PRO A 227 0.95 29.64 -32.91
C PRO A 227 0.91 28.22 -32.35
N ALA A 228 -0.11 27.94 -31.53
CA ALA A 228 -0.38 26.62 -30.99
C ALA A 228 -0.75 25.63 -32.09
N ARG A 229 -0.08 24.47 -32.06
CA ARG A 229 -0.39 23.29 -32.88
C ARG A 229 -1.25 22.31 -32.09
N VAL A 230 -2.00 21.48 -32.81
CA VAL A 230 -2.81 20.40 -32.20
C VAL A 230 -1.87 19.37 -31.56
N PRO A 231 -1.93 19.14 -30.24
CA PRO A 231 -1.05 18.19 -29.57
C PRO A 231 -1.45 16.74 -29.90
N GLU A 232 -0.47 15.93 -30.31
CA GLU A 232 -0.68 14.52 -30.67
C GLU A 232 -0.66 13.59 -29.45
N THR A 233 0.06 13.98 -28.39
CA THR A 233 0.23 13.16 -27.19
C THR A 233 -0.40 13.81 -25.96
N PRO A 234 -1.13 13.05 -25.12
CA PRO A 234 -1.70 13.57 -23.89
C PRO A 234 -0.63 13.80 -22.81
N VAL A 235 -0.87 14.79 -21.96
CA VAL A 235 -0.03 15.16 -20.82
C VAL A 235 -0.56 14.50 -19.55
N GLY A 236 0.27 13.68 -18.91
CA GLY A 236 -0.06 12.99 -17.66
C GLY A 236 0.96 11.89 -17.34
N PRO A 237 0.85 11.23 -16.17
CA PRO A 237 1.74 10.13 -15.81
C PRO A 237 1.62 9.03 -16.87
N SER A 238 2.76 8.56 -17.37
CA SER A 238 2.82 7.55 -18.42
C SER A 238 2.15 6.25 -17.98
N LEU A 239 1.53 5.53 -18.92
CA LEU A 239 0.90 4.24 -18.64
C LEU A 239 1.82 3.27 -17.86
N PRO A 240 3.12 3.08 -18.20
CA PRO A 240 3.99 2.20 -17.42
C PRO A 240 4.19 2.69 -15.98
N PHE A 241 4.27 4.00 -15.74
CA PHE A 241 4.39 4.53 -14.38
C PHE A 241 3.15 4.23 -13.53
N ARG A 242 1.94 4.33 -14.10
CA ARG A 242 0.69 3.99 -13.39
C ARG A 242 0.62 2.51 -13.03
N VAL A 243 1.01 1.63 -13.97
CA VAL A 243 1.03 0.18 -13.73
C VAL A 243 2.06 -0.20 -12.68
N LEU A 244 3.24 0.41 -12.73
CA LEU A 244 4.29 0.21 -11.74
C LEU A 244 3.83 0.63 -10.35
N LEU A 245 3.21 1.81 -10.23
CA LEU A 245 2.68 2.30 -8.97
C LEU A 245 1.55 1.40 -8.43
N GLY A 246 0.63 0.95 -9.29
CA GLY A 246 -0.43 0.00 -8.93
C GLY A 246 0.09 -1.38 -8.52
N GLY A 247 1.12 -1.89 -9.20
CA GLY A 247 1.79 -3.14 -8.82
C GLY A 247 2.50 -3.00 -7.48
N ALA A 248 3.22 -1.90 -7.24
CA ALA A 248 3.92 -1.64 -5.98
C ALA A 248 2.95 -1.55 -4.79
N THR A 249 1.82 -0.86 -4.94
CA THR A 249 0.79 -0.79 -3.89
C THR A 249 0.14 -2.16 -3.65
N GLY A 250 -0.14 -2.92 -4.71
CA GLY A 250 -0.65 -4.29 -4.61
C GLY A 250 0.28 -5.21 -3.83
N LEU A 251 1.59 -5.15 -4.12
CA LEU A 251 2.61 -5.92 -3.41
C LEU A 251 2.69 -5.54 -1.93
N ALA A 252 2.67 -4.25 -1.62
CA ALA A 252 2.72 -3.76 -0.23
C ALA A 252 1.52 -4.26 0.59
N VAL A 253 0.31 -4.19 0.04
CA VAL A 253 -0.89 -4.72 0.70
C VAL A 253 -0.80 -6.23 0.88
N ALA A 254 -0.33 -6.96 -0.13
CA ALA A 254 -0.19 -8.41 -0.05
C ALA A 254 0.84 -8.83 1.02
N LEU A 255 1.94 -8.10 1.16
CA LEU A 255 2.92 -8.32 2.23
C LEU A 255 2.31 -8.12 3.62
N VAL A 256 1.50 -7.07 3.82
CA VAL A 256 0.80 -6.83 5.08
C VAL A 256 -0.19 -7.97 5.39
N VAL A 257 -0.98 -8.41 4.41
CA VAL A 257 -1.93 -9.52 4.56
C VAL A 257 -1.20 -10.83 4.89
N VAL A 258 -0.09 -11.14 4.22
CA VAL A 258 0.71 -12.33 4.51
C VAL A 258 1.28 -12.25 5.92
N ALA A 259 1.85 -11.11 6.33
CA ALA A 259 2.36 -10.91 7.68
C ALA A 259 1.26 -11.09 8.74
N ALA A 260 0.09 -10.49 8.53
CA ALA A 260 -1.06 -10.66 9.43
C ALA A 260 -1.53 -12.12 9.49
N ALA A 261 -1.68 -12.78 8.34
CA ALA A 261 -2.08 -14.18 8.26
C ALA A 261 -1.06 -15.13 8.90
N THR A 262 0.23 -14.76 8.92
CA THR A 262 1.27 -15.54 9.60
C THR A 262 1.25 -15.33 11.11
N HIS A 263 0.95 -14.12 11.59
CA HIS A 263 0.80 -13.85 13.01
C HIS A 263 -0.46 -14.45 13.62
N LEU A 264 -1.51 -14.66 12.81
CA LEU A 264 -2.76 -15.28 13.23
C LEU A 264 -2.74 -16.81 13.17
N ASP A 265 -1.67 -17.43 12.63
CA ASP A 265 -1.56 -18.89 12.55
C ASP A 265 -0.81 -19.45 13.74
N ASP A 266 -1.52 -19.65 14.85
CA ASP A 266 -0.97 -20.18 16.12
C ASP A 266 -0.66 -21.69 16.08
N ARG A 267 -0.34 -22.26 14.92
CA ARG A 267 -0.07 -23.70 14.79
C ARG A 267 1.40 -23.99 14.98
N VAL A 268 1.67 -24.99 15.82
CA VAL A 268 3.00 -25.55 16.05
C VAL A 268 3.55 -26.07 14.73
N GLN A 269 4.65 -25.51 14.24
CA GLN A 269 5.34 -26.00 13.05
C GLN A 269 6.58 -26.81 13.42
N THR A 270 7.22 -26.47 14.54
CA THR A 270 8.48 -27.08 14.93
C THR A 270 8.43 -27.78 16.30
N GLY A 271 9.33 -28.74 16.51
CA GLY A 271 9.39 -29.48 17.77
C GLY A 271 9.98 -28.61 18.88
N GLU A 272 10.91 -27.73 18.52
CA GLU A 272 11.49 -26.70 19.38
C GLU A 272 10.42 -25.72 19.85
N GLU A 273 9.55 -25.25 18.95
CA GLU A 273 8.41 -24.40 19.30
C GLU A 273 7.45 -25.11 20.26
N ALA A 274 7.13 -26.38 20.00
CA ALA A 274 6.31 -27.19 20.90
C ALA A 274 6.94 -27.24 22.31
N ALA A 275 8.20 -27.62 22.39
CA ALA A 275 8.96 -27.75 23.65
C ALA A 275 9.08 -26.42 24.40
N HIS A 276 9.33 -25.32 23.68
CA HIS A 276 9.43 -23.98 24.25
C HIS A 276 8.10 -23.54 24.88
N HIS A 277 6.98 -23.72 24.17
CA HIS A 277 5.67 -23.32 24.69
C HIS A 277 5.16 -24.21 25.83
N THR A 278 5.44 -25.51 25.79
CA THR A 278 5.04 -26.43 26.86
C THR A 278 6.01 -26.49 28.03
N ARG A 279 7.23 -25.97 27.87
CA ARG A 279 8.37 -26.16 28.80
C ARG A 279 8.66 -27.64 29.09
N LEU A 280 8.44 -28.50 28.09
CA LEU A 280 8.68 -29.93 28.16
C LEU A 280 9.84 -30.30 27.24
N PRO A 281 10.63 -31.34 27.55
CA PRO A 281 11.67 -31.79 26.63
C PRO A 281 11.06 -32.32 25.33
N LEU A 282 11.70 -31.99 24.20
CA LEU A 282 11.40 -32.59 22.91
C LEU A 282 12.04 -33.99 22.84
N LEU A 283 11.23 -35.03 22.90
CA LEU A 283 11.73 -36.41 22.91
C LEU A 283 12.03 -36.97 21.52
N GLY A 284 11.45 -36.38 20.47
CA GLY A 284 11.70 -36.82 19.11
C GLY A 284 10.81 -36.16 18.07
N ARG A 285 11.12 -36.46 16.81
CA ARG A 285 10.35 -36.05 15.63
C ARG A 285 10.05 -37.28 14.79
N VAL A 286 8.78 -37.46 14.45
CA VAL A 286 8.36 -38.52 13.53
C VAL A 286 7.99 -37.87 12.20
N PRO A 287 8.71 -38.18 11.11
CA PRO A 287 8.45 -37.58 9.82
C PRO A 287 7.09 -38.02 9.30
N ARG A 288 6.54 -37.23 8.37
CA ARG A 288 5.33 -37.67 7.67
C ARG A 288 5.63 -38.89 6.79
N LEU A 289 5.26 -40.08 7.27
CA LEU A 289 5.39 -41.33 6.51
C LEU A 289 4.65 -41.19 5.17
N ARG A 290 5.38 -41.35 4.05
CA ARG A 290 4.82 -41.26 2.69
C ARG A 290 3.89 -42.46 2.47
N ARG A 291 2.70 -42.18 1.93
CA ARG A 291 1.70 -43.19 1.56
C ARG A 291 2.18 -43.97 0.34
N THR A 292 2.99 -45.01 0.54
CA THR A 292 3.29 -46.02 -0.49
C THR A 292 2.41 -47.25 -0.23
N GLY A 293 1.78 -47.77 -1.28
CA GLY A 293 0.62 -48.66 -1.19
C GLY A 293 0.80 -50.01 -0.47
N HIS A 294 -0.38 -50.59 -0.23
CA HIS A 294 -0.74 -51.83 0.49
C HIS A 294 -0.68 -51.73 2.03
N ASP A 295 -1.88 -51.53 2.59
CA ASP A 295 -2.25 -51.53 4.01
C ASP A 295 -1.92 -50.27 4.85
N GLU A 296 -2.45 -49.12 4.41
CA GLU A 296 -2.47 -47.85 5.17
C GLU A 296 -2.96 -47.97 6.62
N ARG A 297 -3.76 -49.00 6.90
CA ARG A 297 -4.34 -49.24 8.23
C ARG A 297 -3.31 -49.83 9.19
N ARG A 298 -2.31 -50.59 8.72
CA ARG A 298 -1.48 -51.45 9.60
C ARG A 298 -0.42 -50.73 10.44
N GLY A 299 -0.15 -49.46 10.16
CA GLY A 299 0.90 -48.68 10.82
C GLY A 299 2.31 -49.10 10.40
N PRO A 300 3.36 -48.55 11.03
CA PRO A 300 4.74 -48.81 10.65
C PRO A 300 5.11 -50.27 10.94
N THR A 301 5.57 -51.00 9.93
CA THR A 301 5.90 -52.44 10.05
C THR A 301 7.33 -52.76 9.65
N ASN A 302 7.93 -51.96 8.77
CA ASN A 302 9.27 -52.19 8.27
C ASN A 302 10.34 -51.55 9.17
N PRO A 303 11.57 -52.11 9.25
CA PRO A 303 12.65 -51.59 10.10
C PRO A 303 12.95 -50.09 9.87
N VAL A 304 12.89 -49.63 8.61
CA VAL A 304 13.11 -48.23 8.23
C VAL A 304 12.03 -47.31 8.80
N GLU A 305 10.77 -47.76 8.84
CA GLU A 305 9.66 -46.99 9.40
C GLU A 305 9.66 -46.97 10.92
N LEU A 306 10.30 -47.96 11.55
CA LEU A 306 10.44 -48.06 13.01
C LEU A 306 11.59 -47.21 13.57
N GLU A 307 12.52 -46.76 12.73
CA GLU A 307 13.71 -46.02 13.16
C GLU A 307 13.38 -44.72 13.94
N PRO A 308 12.42 -43.87 13.52
CA PRO A 308 12.02 -42.71 14.31
C PRO A 308 11.45 -43.07 15.68
N PHE A 309 10.79 -44.23 15.80
CA PHE A 309 10.23 -44.71 17.07
C PHE A 309 11.29 -45.34 17.97
N ARG A 310 12.33 -45.95 17.40
CA ARG A 310 13.52 -46.40 18.16
C ARG A 310 14.27 -45.23 18.77
N ALA A 311 14.48 -44.17 17.99
CA ALA A 311 15.07 -42.92 18.49
C ALA A 311 14.23 -42.32 19.63
N LEU A 312 12.90 -42.34 19.48
CA LEU A 312 11.99 -41.89 20.54
C LEU A 312 12.08 -42.75 21.81
N LEU A 313 12.17 -44.08 21.68
CA LEU A 313 12.38 -44.98 22.83
C LEU A 313 13.69 -44.69 23.55
N ALA A 314 14.78 -44.44 22.81
CA ALA A 314 16.06 -44.06 23.39
C ALA A 314 15.95 -42.72 24.14
N GLY A 315 15.26 -41.74 23.57
CA GLY A 315 14.98 -40.45 24.23
C GLY A 315 14.17 -40.61 25.52
N LEU A 316 13.15 -41.47 25.52
CA LEU A 316 12.37 -41.79 26.71
C LEU A 316 13.22 -42.46 27.80
N ALA A 317 14.07 -43.42 27.44
CA ALA A 317 14.96 -44.09 28.38
C ALA A 317 16.00 -43.15 29.00
N LEU A 318 16.47 -42.15 28.25
CA LEU A 318 17.36 -41.11 28.76
C LEU A 318 16.64 -40.12 29.68
N ALA A 319 15.38 -39.78 29.36
CA ALA A 319 14.58 -38.84 30.14
C ALA A 319 14.12 -39.43 31.49
N ASP A 320 13.88 -40.74 31.55
CA ASP A 320 13.65 -41.44 32.81
C ASP A 320 14.25 -42.86 32.79
N PRO A 321 15.49 -43.02 33.31
CA PRO A 321 16.19 -44.31 33.39
C PRO A 321 15.50 -45.36 34.27
N GLY A 322 14.44 -45.00 35.01
CA GLY A 322 13.70 -45.90 35.91
C GLY A 322 12.21 -46.07 35.57
N ALA A 323 11.71 -45.49 34.46
CA ALA A 323 10.30 -45.60 34.07
C ALA A 323 9.98 -47.01 33.54
N ALA A 324 9.64 -47.92 34.44
CA ALA A 324 9.00 -49.18 34.13
C ALA A 324 7.54 -49.13 34.56
N GLY A 325 6.64 -49.57 33.68
CA GLY A 325 5.21 -49.66 33.96
C GLY A 325 4.39 -49.20 32.77
N ILE A 326 3.81 -48.00 32.85
CA ILE A 326 2.72 -47.58 31.98
C ILE A 326 2.99 -46.21 31.36
N LEU A 327 3.05 -46.19 30.03
CA LEU A 327 3.20 -44.98 29.23
C LEU A 327 1.91 -44.68 28.48
N LEU A 328 1.24 -43.59 28.86
CA LEU A 328 0.11 -43.07 28.11
C LEU A 328 0.60 -42.22 26.94
N VAL A 329 0.10 -42.50 25.75
CA VAL A 329 0.27 -41.63 24.57
C VAL A 329 -1.02 -40.84 24.39
N THR A 330 -0.97 -39.52 24.63
CA THR A 330 -2.10 -38.61 24.45
C THR A 330 -1.72 -37.41 23.57
N SER A 331 -2.68 -36.54 23.26
CA SER A 331 -2.48 -35.37 22.40
C SER A 331 -3.51 -34.30 22.74
N ALA A 332 -3.21 -33.06 22.36
CA ALA A 332 -4.07 -31.92 22.67
C ALA A 332 -5.38 -31.99 21.89
N GLY A 333 -5.28 -32.28 20.59
CA GLY A 333 -6.41 -32.33 19.67
C GLY A 333 -6.55 -33.64 18.91
N GLU A 334 -7.66 -33.76 18.19
CA GLU A 334 -7.94 -34.94 17.37
C GLU A 334 -6.98 -35.05 16.16
N ARG A 335 -6.79 -36.30 15.69
CA ARG A 335 -6.08 -36.60 14.43
C ARG A 335 -4.63 -36.10 14.38
N GLU A 336 -3.99 -35.99 15.55
CA GLU A 336 -2.58 -35.64 15.73
C GLU A 336 -1.65 -36.86 15.62
N GLY A 337 -2.22 -38.07 15.63
CA GLY A 337 -1.51 -39.32 15.33
C GLY A 337 -1.05 -40.12 16.54
N ARG A 338 -1.70 -39.98 17.71
CA ARG A 338 -1.48 -40.81 18.90
C ARG A 338 -1.43 -42.30 18.61
N THR A 339 -2.45 -42.85 17.96
CA THR A 339 -2.51 -44.28 17.62
C THR A 339 -1.32 -44.73 16.77
N THR A 340 -0.86 -43.89 15.84
CA THR A 340 0.36 -44.19 15.07
C THR A 340 1.59 -44.17 15.97
N MET A 341 1.67 -43.21 16.88
CA MET A 341 2.76 -43.08 17.83
C MET A 341 2.80 -44.25 18.82
N ALA A 342 1.68 -44.58 19.44
CA ALA A 342 1.53 -45.71 20.36
C ALA A 342 1.88 -47.04 19.68
N ALA A 343 1.32 -47.31 18.50
CA ALA A 343 1.61 -48.54 17.75
C ALA A 343 3.07 -48.62 17.30
N GLY A 344 3.64 -47.53 16.79
CA GLY A 344 5.04 -47.49 16.36
C GLY A 344 6.01 -47.67 17.53
N LEU A 345 5.74 -47.01 18.66
CA LEU A 345 6.52 -47.13 19.88
C LEU A 345 6.46 -48.56 20.44
N ALA A 346 5.28 -49.17 20.51
CA ALA A 346 5.10 -50.53 20.99
C ALA A 346 5.83 -51.56 20.09
N ARG A 347 5.73 -51.42 18.76
CA ARG A 347 6.47 -52.27 17.81
C ARG A 347 7.98 -52.10 17.94
N ALA A 348 8.46 -50.87 18.06
CA ALA A 348 9.88 -50.59 18.22
C ALA A 348 10.43 -51.16 19.54
N ALA A 349 9.66 -51.11 20.63
CA ALA A 349 10.05 -51.67 21.92
C ALA A 349 10.07 -53.20 21.92
N ALA A 350 9.07 -53.83 21.28
CA ALA A 350 9.05 -55.28 21.09
C ALA A 350 10.21 -55.75 20.20
N ALA A 351 10.53 -55.01 19.14
CA ALA A 351 11.68 -55.28 18.27
C ALA A 351 13.02 -55.08 18.99
N ALA A 352 13.08 -54.20 20.00
CA ALA A 352 14.22 -54.04 20.91
C ALA A 352 14.28 -55.13 22.00
N GLY A 353 13.34 -56.08 21.98
CA GLY A 353 13.34 -57.25 22.84
C GLY A 353 12.57 -57.11 24.14
N ARG A 354 11.88 -55.99 24.41
CA ARG A 354 11.06 -55.82 25.61
C ARG A 354 9.74 -56.58 25.50
N SER A 355 9.21 -57.06 26.62
CA SER A 355 7.83 -57.56 26.68
C SER A 355 6.86 -56.37 26.71
N VAL A 356 6.05 -56.21 25.65
CA VAL A 356 5.19 -55.03 25.47
C VAL A 356 3.71 -55.42 25.43
N LEU A 357 2.90 -54.67 26.16
CA LEU A 357 1.44 -54.68 26.05
C LEU A 357 0.99 -53.34 25.47
N LEU A 358 0.28 -53.36 24.34
CA LEU A 358 -0.35 -52.18 23.75
C LEU A 358 -1.85 -52.21 24.04
N VAL A 359 -2.37 -51.14 24.63
CA VAL A 359 -3.78 -51.05 25.08
C VAL A 359 -4.50 -49.94 24.31
N ASP A 360 -5.68 -50.24 23.79
CA ASP A 360 -6.56 -49.23 23.17
C ASP A 360 -7.39 -48.56 24.29
N GLY A 361 -6.96 -47.38 24.72
CA GLY A 361 -7.60 -46.59 25.77
C GLY A 361 -8.66 -45.61 25.25
N ASP A 362 -8.78 -45.44 23.93
CA ASP A 362 -9.81 -44.60 23.31
C ASP A 362 -11.10 -45.41 23.11
N LEU A 363 -11.89 -45.54 24.18
CA LEU A 363 -13.13 -46.31 24.19
C LEU A 363 -14.22 -45.69 23.28
N ARG A 364 -14.10 -44.40 22.97
CA ARG A 364 -15.03 -43.69 22.08
C ARG A 364 -14.75 -44.01 20.61
N ARG A 365 -13.47 -44.01 20.22
CA ARG A 365 -13.04 -44.15 18.82
C ARG A 365 -11.90 -45.16 18.71
N PRO A 366 -12.14 -46.44 19.04
CA PRO A 366 -11.09 -47.44 19.09
C PRO A 366 -10.50 -47.68 17.70
N ALA A 367 -9.18 -47.68 17.62
CA ALA A 367 -8.47 -47.70 16.35
C ALA A 367 -7.44 -48.83 16.25
N LEU A 368 -6.97 -49.39 17.36
CA LEU A 368 -5.89 -50.38 17.33
C LEU A 368 -6.32 -51.69 16.68
N HIS A 369 -7.55 -52.15 16.93
CA HIS A 369 -8.07 -53.36 16.30
C HIS A 369 -8.06 -53.28 14.76
N LEU A 370 -8.35 -52.11 14.19
CA LEU A 370 -8.25 -51.86 12.75
C LEU A 370 -6.81 -51.87 12.25
N ARG A 371 -5.86 -51.42 13.07
CA ARG A 371 -4.44 -51.38 12.71
C ARG A 371 -3.75 -52.73 12.80
N PHE A 372 -4.16 -53.54 13.74
CA PHE A 372 -3.56 -54.85 13.94
C PHE A 372 -4.38 -55.98 13.29
N ALA A 373 -5.49 -55.64 12.61
CA ALA A 373 -6.43 -56.58 12.01
C ALA A 373 -6.94 -57.63 13.03
N LEU A 374 -7.34 -57.14 14.20
CA LEU A 374 -7.77 -57.94 15.35
C LEU A 374 -9.29 -57.85 15.58
N PRO A 375 -9.93 -58.90 16.12
CA PRO A 375 -11.29 -58.81 16.62
C PRO A 375 -11.40 -57.82 17.80
N ASN A 376 -12.54 -57.12 17.90
CA ASN A 376 -12.81 -56.10 18.93
C ASN A 376 -14.13 -56.35 19.67
N GLN A 377 -14.50 -57.61 19.87
CA GLN A 377 -15.76 -58.00 20.54
C GLN A 377 -15.67 -57.90 22.06
N ALA A 378 -14.47 -58.08 22.62
CA ALA A 378 -14.17 -57.93 24.03
C ALA A 378 -12.82 -57.23 24.18
N GLY A 379 -12.62 -56.51 25.29
CA GLY A 379 -11.43 -55.70 25.47
C GLY A 379 -11.41 -54.92 26.78
N LEU A 380 -10.80 -53.74 26.76
CA LEU A 380 -10.70 -52.87 27.93
C LEU A 380 -12.07 -52.50 28.54
N THR A 381 -13.11 -52.28 27.72
CA THR A 381 -14.48 -52.06 28.21
C THR A 381 -15.01 -53.26 29.00
N THR A 382 -14.78 -54.47 28.50
CA THR A 382 -15.14 -55.72 29.18
C THR A 382 -14.40 -55.86 30.51
N LEU A 383 -13.10 -55.56 30.55
CA LEU A 383 -12.34 -55.54 31.80
C LEU A 383 -12.91 -54.54 32.78
N LEU A 384 -13.20 -53.31 32.36
CA LEU A 384 -13.73 -52.27 33.25
C LEU A 384 -15.11 -52.64 33.82
N MET A 385 -15.97 -53.28 33.02
CA MET A 385 -17.33 -53.70 33.39
C MET A 385 -17.40 -54.98 34.23
N THR A 386 -16.42 -55.88 34.14
CA THR A 386 -16.43 -57.18 34.83
C THR A 386 -15.29 -57.29 35.85
N PRO A 387 -15.53 -56.95 37.13
CA PRO A 387 -14.55 -57.14 38.20
C PRO A 387 -14.07 -58.59 38.32
N GLY A 388 -12.76 -58.78 38.47
CA GLY A 388 -12.14 -60.10 38.65
C GLY A 388 -11.87 -60.88 37.36
N LEU A 389 -12.21 -60.34 36.19
CA LEU A 389 -11.84 -60.94 34.91
C LEU A 389 -10.32 -60.88 34.70
N ALA A 390 -9.70 -62.02 34.42
CA ALA A 390 -8.26 -62.10 34.16
C ALA A 390 -7.90 -61.40 32.84
N VAL A 391 -6.88 -60.53 32.88
CA VAL A 391 -6.42 -59.74 31.73
C VAL A 391 -5.92 -60.67 30.61
N GLU A 392 -5.23 -61.75 30.98
CA GLU A 392 -4.56 -62.69 30.08
C GLU A 392 -5.50 -63.29 29.03
N GLY A 393 -6.77 -63.52 29.38
CA GLY A 393 -7.77 -64.11 28.47
C GLY A 393 -8.24 -63.18 27.35
N LEU A 394 -7.95 -61.88 27.46
CA LEU A 394 -8.34 -60.86 26.47
C LEU A 394 -7.16 -60.32 25.66
N LEU A 395 -5.93 -60.74 25.98
CA LEU A 395 -4.73 -60.31 25.29
C LEU A 395 -4.57 -61.05 23.96
N GLN A 396 -4.37 -60.30 22.89
CA GLN A 396 -4.21 -60.84 21.54
C GLN A 396 -2.74 -60.73 21.11
N PRO A 397 -2.05 -61.85 20.80
CA PRO A 397 -0.64 -61.83 20.42
C PRO A 397 -0.44 -61.23 19.02
N VAL A 398 0.57 -60.38 18.87
CA VAL A 398 1.00 -59.78 17.61
C VAL A 398 2.52 -59.92 17.49
N GLY A 399 2.98 -61.05 16.95
CA GLY A 399 4.39 -61.42 16.94
C GLY A 399 4.85 -61.99 18.28
N GLU A 400 6.17 -62.02 18.52
CA GLU A 400 6.73 -62.73 19.69
C GLU A 400 6.64 -61.98 21.02
N ARG A 401 6.82 -60.64 21.01
CA ARG A 401 6.98 -59.83 22.23
C ARG A 401 5.99 -58.68 22.36
N LEU A 402 4.96 -58.64 21.52
CA LEU A 402 3.91 -57.64 21.55
C LEU A 402 2.55 -58.34 21.70
N ARG A 403 1.81 -57.94 22.72
CA ARG A 403 0.39 -58.28 22.90
C ARG A 403 -0.45 -57.02 22.81
N VAL A 404 -1.66 -57.14 22.28
CA VAL A 404 -2.60 -56.03 22.14
C VAL A 404 -3.86 -56.33 22.93
N LEU A 405 -4.28 -55.38 23.77
CA LEU A 405 -5.60 -55.33 24.36
C LEU A 405 -6.43 -54.29 23.60
N THR A 406 -7.40 -54.76 22.82
CA THR A 406 -8.32 -53.88 22.10
C THR A 406 -9.30 -53.21 23.06
N ALA A 407 -9.98 -52.15 22.64
CA ALA A 407 -10.89 -51.42 23.52
C ALA A 407 -12.14 -52.24 23.87
N GLY A 408 -12.59 -53.10 22.96
CA GLY A 408 -13.93 -53.67 22.94
C GLY A 408 -14.88 -52.79 22.11
N PRO A 409 -16.19 -53.13 22.08
CA PRO A 409 -17.19 -52.36 21.35
C PRO A 409 -17.15 -50.89 21.80
N PRO A 410 -17.26 -49.91 20.88
CA PRO A 410 -17.30 -48.50 21.26
C PRO A 410 -18.43 -48.23 22.27
N THR A 411 -18.11 -47.54 23.35
CA THR A 411 -19.08 -47.20 24.41
C THR A 411 -19.23 -45.70 24.55
N GLU A 412 -20.37 -45.27 25.07
CA GLU A 412 -20.56 -43.87 25.48
C GLU A 412 -19.63 -43.50 26.66
N PRO A 413 -19.33 -42.20 26.86
CA PRO A 413 -18.49 -41.75 27.97
C PRO A 413 -19.10 -42.17 29.30
N ALA A 414 -18.41 -43.04 30.04
CA ALA A 414 -18.73 -43.33 31.42
C ALA A 414 -17.59 -42.79 32.29
N PRO A 415 -17.86 -41.97 33.32
CA PRO A 415 -16.84 -41.64 34.31
C PRO A 415 -16.59 -42.91 35.13
N TRP A 416 -15.67 -43.75 34.64
CA TRP A 416 -15.26 -44.96 35.35
C TRP A 416 -14.76 -44.55 36.74
N PRO A 417 -15.21 -45.20 37.82
CA PRO A 417 -14.71 -44.91 39.15
C PRO A 417 -13.18 -44.95 39.15
N PRO A 418 -12.49 -43.92 39.69
CA PRO A 418 -11.02 -43.87 39.70
C PRO A 418 -10.38 -45.14 40.27
N GLU A 419 -11.03 -45.78 41.25
CA GLU A 419 -10.60 -47.02 41.88
C GLU A 419 -10.64 -48.21 40.92
N ARG A 420 -11.67 -48.26 40.06
CA ARG A 420 -11.81 -49.30 39.03
C ARG A 420 -10.74 -49.14 37.96
N LEU A 421 -10.50 -47.91 37.54
CA LEU A 421 -9.46 -47.59 36.57
C LEU A 421 -8.07 -47.94 37.14
N ALA A 422 -7.78 -47.49 38.37
CA ALA A 422 -6.52 -47.78 39.07
C ALA A 422 -6.29 -49.28 39.30
N GLY A 423 -7.34 -50.06 39.59
CA GLY A 423 -7.26 -51.52 39.67
C GLY A 423 -6.86 -52.15 38.33
N THR A 424 -7.59 -51.80 37.28
CA THR A 424 -7.35 -52.33 35.93
C THR A 424 -5.96 -51.96 35.42
N VAL A 425 -5.54 -50.72 35.62
CA VAL A 425 -4.21 -50.22 35.24
C VAL A 425 -3.10 -51.00 35.98
N ARG A 426 -3.27 -51.30 37.28
CA ARG A 426 -2.32 -52.16 38.03
C ARG A 426 -2.26 -53.59 37.51
N ASP A 427 -3.38 -54.15 37.10
CA ASP A 427 -3.41 -55.50 36.51
C ASP A 427 -2.69 -55.51 35.14
N LEU A 428 -2.87 -54.46 34.33
CA LEU A 428 -2.14 -54.27 33.07
C LEU A 428 -0.64 -54.11 33.31
N ALA A 429 -0.23 -53.37 34.34
CA ALA A 429 1.18 -53.17 34.69
C ALA A 429 1.93 -54.49 34.95
N ARG A 430 1.23 -55.50 35.49
CA ARG A 430 1.81 -56.82 35.80
C ARG A 430 1.94 -57.70 34.57
N ALA A 431 1.19 -57.42 33.51
CA ALA A 431 1.15 -58.27 32.33
C ALA A 431 2.39 -58.14 31.45
N ALA A 432 3.11 -57.00 31.45
CA ALA A 432 4.25 -56.76 30.58
C ALA A 432 5.27 -55.78 31.21
N GLU A 433 6.51 -55.78 30.71
CA GLU A 433 7.56 -54.84 31.17
C GLU A 433 7.28 -53.38 30.77
N LEU A 434 6.56 -53.20 29.65
CA LEU A 434 6.14 -51.91 29.15
C LEU A 434 4.69 -52.00 28.68
N VAL A 435 3.81 -51.22 29.29
CA VAL A 435 2.44 -51.02 28.84
C VAL A 435 2.36 -49.69 28.11
N VAL A 436 2.03 -49.70 26.83
CA VAL A 436 1.75 -48.48 26.04
C VAL A 436 0.24 -48.35 25.90
N VAL A 437 -0.32 -47.24 26.36
CA VAL A 437 -1.77 -46.97 26.26
C VAL A 437 -2.00 -45.92 25.18
N ASP A 438 -2.76 -46.26 24.13
CA ASP A 438 -3.27 -45.28 23.17
C ASP A 438 -4.47 -44.56 23.77
N GLY A 439 -4.27 -43.35 24.29
CA GLY A 439 -5.32 -42.61 24.99
C GLY A 439 -6.25 -41.83 24.05
N PRO A 440 -7.41 -41.37 24.55
CA PRO A 440 -8.23 -40.39 23.85
C PRO A 440 -7.57 -38.99 23.87
N SER A 441 -8.19 -38.03 23.17
CA SER A 441 -7.68 -36.65 23.15
C SER A 441 -8.00 -35.95 24.44
N LEU A 442 -7.12 -35.06 24.89
CA LEU A 442 -7.43 -34.18 26.02
C LEU A 442 -8.59 -33.23 25.69
N ALA A 443 -8.80 -32.93 24.40
CA ALA A 443 -9.99 -32.24 23.91
C ALA A 443 -11.29 -33.09 23.92
N ASP A 444 -11.21 -34.42 23.99
CA ASP A 444 -12.37 -35.32 23.83
C ASP A 444 -13.10 -35.60 25.15
N GLY A 445 -12.52 -35.21 26.30
CA GLY A 445 -13.14 -35.39 27.62
C GLY A 445 -12.15 -35.78 28.72
N ALA A 446 -12.70 -36.00 29.93
CA ALA A 446 -11.92 -36.24 31.15
C ALA A 446 -11.15 -37.57 31.18
N GLU A 447 -11.52 -38.56 30.36
CA GLU A 447 -10.91 -39.89 30.36
C GLU A 447 -9.39 -39.87 30.06
N ALA A 448 -8.95 -38.98 29.17
CA ALA A 448 -7.52 -38.83 28.88
C ALA A 448 -6.75 -38.38 30.13
N ALA A 449 -7.31 -37.43 30.89
CA ALA A 449 -6.72 -36.95 32.14
C ALA A 449 -6.79 -38.01 33.26
N MET A 450 -7.88 -38.79 33.33
CA MET A 450 -8.02 -39.89 34.28
C MET A 450 -7.00 -41.01 34.02
N LEU A 451 -6.82 -41.41 32.76
CA LEU A 451 -5.77 -42.36 32.37
C LEU A 451 -4.38 -41.80 32.66
N ALA A 452 -4.18 -40.49 32.41
CA ALA A 452 -2.90 -39.82 32.65
C ALA A 452 -2.52 -39.83 34.13
N ALA A 453 -3.50 -39.64 35.03
CA ALA A 453 -3.29 -39.68 36.48
C ALA A 453 -2.85 -41.06 36.99
N GLN A 454 -3.17 -42.14 36.26
CA GLN A 454 -2.82 -43.52 36.63
C GLN A 454 -1.55 -44.03 35.90
N ALA A 455 -1.01 -43.27 34.95
CA ALA A 455 0.15 -43.66 34.17
C ALA A 455 1.46 -43.17 34.83
N ASP A 456 2.52 -43.98 34.73
CA ASP A 456 3.85 -43.61 35.23
C ASP A 456 4.51 -42.52 34.38
N GLY A 457 4.05 -42.36 33.13
CA GLY A 457 4.48 -41.30 32.24
C GLY A 457 3.46 -41.00 31.15
N VAL A 458 3.43 -39.74 30.72
CA VAL A 458 2.63 -39.29 29.58
C VAL A 458 3.53 -38.78 28.47
N LEU A 459 3.33 -39.30 27.27
CA LEU A 459 3.89 -38.80 26.04
C LEU A 459 2.87 -37.92 25.33
N LEU A 460 3.15 -36.62 25.23
CA LEU A 460 2.26 -35.67 24.57
C LEU A 460 2.62 -35.55 23.08
N VAL A 461 1.68 -35.90 22.20
CA VAL A 461 1.88 -35.80 20.75
C VAL A 461 1.36 -34.46 20.25
N ALA A 462 2.18 -33.74 19.49
CA ALA A 462 1.79 -32.57 18.72
C ALA A 462 1.99 -32.84 17.23
N ALA A 463 1.07 -32.41 16.37
CA ALA A 463 1.18 -32.57 14.92
C ALA A 463 1.57 -31.25 14.24
N ALA A 464 2.65 -31.28 13.46
CA ALA A 464 3.16 -30.13 12.73
C ALA A 464 2.09 -29.56 11.78
N GLY A 465 1.85 -28.24 11.87
CA GLY A 465 0.86 -27.51 11.08
C GLY A 465 -0.61 -27.86 11.39
N ARG A 466 -0.87 -28.59 12.48
CA ARG A 466 -2.23 -28.92 12.95
C ARG A 466 -2.49 -28.50 14.38
N THR A 467 -1.62 -28.89 15.31
CA THR A 467 -1.80 -28.58 16.73
C THR A 467 -1.63 -27.08 16.94
N ARG A 468 -2.57 -26.45 17.64
CA ARG A 468 -2.49 -25.03 18.00
C ARG A 468 -1.77 -24.87 19.33
N VAL A 469 -0.92 -23.85 19.44
CA VAL A 469 -0.15 -23.53 20.65
C VAL A 469 -1.06 -23.39 21.88
N PRO A 470 -2.19 -22.63 21.85
CA PRO A 470 -3.08 -22.54 23.02
C PRO A 470 -3.67 -23.89 23.46
N ALA A 471 -4.01 -24.76 22.50
CA ALA A 471 -4.54 -26.09 22.81
C ALA A 471 -3.45 -27.00 23.42
N LEU A 472 -2.21 -26.88 22.94
CA LEU A 472 -1.08 -27.63 23.47
C LEU A 472 -0.74 -27.20 24.90
N THR A 473 -0.75 -25.89 25.19
CA THR A 473 -0.52 -25.38 26.55
C THR A 473 -1.65 -25.80 27.50
N ALA A 474 -2.91 -25.67 27.07
CA ALA A 474 -4.07 -26.11 27.86
C ALA A 474 -4.03 -27.62 28.16
N ALA A 475 -3.54 -28.43 27.22
CA ALA A 475 -3.34 -29.85 27.43
C ALA A 475 -2.31 -30.14 28.54
N VAL A 476 -1.20 -29.38 28.59
CA VAL A 476 -0.20 -29.50 29.65
C VAL A 476 -0.78 -29.08 31.00
N ASP A 477 -1.53 -27.97 31.04
CA ASP A 477 -2.17 -27.49 32.27
C ASP A 477 -3.18 -28.51 32.82
N LEU A 478 -3.97 -29.14 31.94
CA LEU A 478 -4.91 -30.20 32.32
C LEU A 478 -4.19 -31.45 32.85
N LEU A 479 -3.10 -31.87 32.21
CA LEU A 479 -2.29 -32.99 32.69
C LEU A 479 -1.63 -32.70 34.04
N ALA A 480 -1.14 -31.47 34.23
CA ALA A 480 -0.57 -31.03 35.49
C ALA A 480 -1.63 -30.99 36.60
N PHE A 481 -2.85 -30.49 36.30
CA PHE A 481 -3.98 -30.51 37.22
C PHE A 481 -4.38 -31.94 37.63
N ALA A 482 -4.32 -32.89 36.70
CA ALA A 482 -4.57 -34.31 36.96
C ALA A 482 -3.45 -35.02 37.74
N GLY A 483 -2.34 -34.34 38.06
CA GLY A 483 -1.18 -34.92 38.74
C GLY A 483 -0.33 -35.84 37.85
N ALA A 484 -0.52 -35.79 36.53
CA ALA A 484 0.17 -36.67 35.59
C ALA A 484 1.61 -36.21 35.34
N ARG A 485 2.53 -37.18 35.19
CA ARG A 485 3.94 -36.91 34.89
C ARG A 485 4.18 -36.89 33.37
N VAL A 486 4.18 -35.70 32.79
CA VAL A 486 4.46 -35.55 31.35
C VAL A 486 5.96 -35.68 31.09
N ARG A 487 6.35 -36.73 30.35
CA ARG A 487 7.75 -37.07 30.06
C ARG A 487 8.35 -36.21 28.97
N GLY A 488 7.52 -35.72 28.07
CA GLY A 488 7.94 -34.81 27.01
C GLY A 488 6.92 -34.71 25.90
N VAL A 489 7.25 -33.88 24.92
CA VAL A 489 6.47 -33.68 23.71
C VAL A 489 7.15 -34.35 22.52
N VAL A 490 6.35 -34.92 21.61
CA VAL A 490 6.81 -35.47 20.34
C VAL A 490 6.11 -34.75 19.21
N LEU A 491 6.89 -34.32 18.23
CA LEU A 491 6.32 -33.74 17.03
C LEU A 491 6.12 -34.80 15.94
N ASN A 492 4.88 -35.00 15.55
CA ASN A 492 4.48 -35.86 14.46
C ASN A 492 4.29 -35.06 13.16
N ARG A 493 4.54 -35.70 12.02
CA ARG A 493 4.40 -35.12 10.67
C ARG A 493 5.32 -33.94 10.39
N TRP A 494 6.51 -33.94 11.00
CA TRP A 494 7.58 -33.01 10.64
C TRP A 494 7.96 -33.17 9.16
#